data_AF-X8DME5-F1
#
_entry.id   AF-X8DME5-F1
#
_cell.length_a   1.000
_cell.length_b   1.000
_cell.length_c   1.000
_cell.angle_alpha   90.00
_cell.angle_beta   90.00
_cell.angle_gamma   90.00
#
_symmetry.space_group_name_H-M   'P 1'
#
loop_
_entity.id
_entity.type
_entity.pdbx_description
1 polymer ?
#
loop_
_entity_poly.entity_id
_entity_poly.type
_entity_poly.pdbx_seq_one_letter_code
_entity_poly.pdbx_strand_id
1 'polypeptide(L)' 'MRTLDTWAQQLEAHKDQAIALQGEEVYQRYMKYLTGCRELFRDGYTDVCQFTMEKKAA' A
#
# COMPACT_ATOMS: atom_id res chain seq x y z
N MET A 1 -3.50 -2.36 8.46
CA MET A 1 -3.92 -3.15 7.28
C MET A 1 -2.73 -4.00 6.89
N ARG A 2 -2.81 -5.33 7.10
CA ARG A 2 -1.65 -6.24 7.15
C ARG A 2 -0.70 -6.12 5.96
N THR A 3 -1.23 -5.98 4.75
CA THR A 3 -0.42 -5.91 3.53
C THR A 3 0.41 -4.64 3.45
N LEU A 4 -0.20 -3.47 3.63
CA LEU A 4 0.48 -2.17 3.62
C LEU A 4 1.49 -2.04 4.77
N ASP A 5 1.15 -2.59 5.94
CA ASP A 5 2.08 -2.70 7.08
C ASP A 5 3.33 -3.49 6.71
N THR A 6 3.16 -4.66 6.09
CA THR A 6 4.27 -5.53 5.67
C THR A 6 5.14 -4.83 4.62
N TRP A 7 4.53 -4.16 3.64
CA TRP A 7 5.28 -3.45 2.60
C TRP A 7 6.06 -2.26 3.14
N ALA A 8 5.47 -1.46 4.04
CA ALA A 8 6.18 -0.34 4.68
C ALA A 8 7.38 -0.84 5.51
N GLN A 9 7.21 -1.91 6.29
CA GLN A 9 8.29 -2.50 7.07
C GLN A 9 9.43 -3.02 6.18
N GLN A 10 9.11 -3.70 5.07
CA GLN A 10 10.13 -4.19 4.15
C GLN A 10 10.84 -3.05 3.41
N LEU A 11 10.12 -1.98 3.03
CA LEU A 11 10.71 -0.81 2.40
C LEU A 11 11.66 -0.07 3.35
N GLU A 12 11.25 0.13 4.61
CA GLU A 12 12.11 0.75 5.64
C GLU A 12 13.35 -0.13 5.93
N ALA A 13 13.20 -1.45 5.99
CA ALA A 13 14.33 -2.37 6.19
C ALA A 13 15.36 -2.33 5.05
N HIS A 14 14.95 -1.91 3.85
CA HIS A 14 15.81 -1.79 2.67
C HIS A 14 15.99 -0.32 2.23
N LYS A 15 15.83 0.63 3.16
CA LYS A 15 15.84 2.07 2.90
C LYS A 15 17.04 2.53 2.07
N ASP A 16 18.25 2.18 2.48
CA ASP A 16 19.48 2.63 1.80
C ASP A 16 19.54 2.14 0.34
N GLN A 17 19.11 0.90 0.10
CA GLN A 17 19.05 0.32 -1.25
C GLN A 17 17.96 1.01 -2.09
N ALA A 18 16.80 1.29 -1.51
CA ALA A 18 15.71 1.99 -2.18
C ALA A 18 16.10 3.43 -2.57
N ILE A 19 16.77 4.15 -1.67
CA ILE A 19 17.29 5.50 -1.92
C ILE A 19 18.40 5.47 -2.98
N ALA A 20 19.32 4.51 -2.92
CA ALA A 20 20.37 4.37 -3.92
C ALA A 20 19.80 4.09 -5.32
N LEU A 21 18.69 3.35 -5.40
CA LEU A 21 18.06 2.98 -6.68
C LEU A 21 17.19 4.08 -7.28
N GLN A 22 16.43 4.83 -6.45
CA GLN A 22 15.38 5.74 -6.93
C GLN A 22 15.43 7.15 -6.31
N GLY A 23 16.31 7.38 -5.34
CA GLY A 23 16.45 8.64 -4.62
C GLY A 23 15.55 8.80 -3.39
N GLU A 24 15.91 9.73 -2.52
CA GLU A 24 15.22 10.02 -1.26
C GLU A 24 13.76 10.46 -1.48
N GLU A 25 13.52 11.28 -2.51
CA GLU A 25 12.18 11.81 -2.77
C GLU A 25 11.17 10.69 -3.09
N VAL A 26 11.60 9.69 -3.87
CA VAL A 26 10.77 8.54 -4.24
C VAL A 26 10.53 7.66 -3.01
N TYR A 27 11.57 7.39 -2.22
CA TYR A 27 11.45 6.65 -0.96
C TYR A 27 10.40 7.29 -0.03
N GLN A 28 10.53 8.59 0.25
CA GLN A 28 9.63 9.32 1.14
C GLN A 28 8.19 9.33 0.61
N ARG A 29 8.00 9.42 -0.71
CA ARG A 29 6.68 9.35 -1.34
C ARG A 29 6.00 8.01 -1.09
N TYR A 30 6.72 6.91 -1.27
CA TYR A 30 6.18 5.56 -1.01
C TYR A 30 5.93 5.34 0.48
N MET A 31 6.82 5.79 1.37
CA MET A 31 6.60 5.70 2.81
C MET A 31 5.35 6.45 3.25
N LYS A 32 5.13 7.68 2.74
CA LYS A 32 3.91 8.45 2.99
C LYS A 32 2.67 7.73 2.48
N TYR A 33 2.73 7.17 1.27
CA TYR A 33 1.59 6.46 0.68
C TYR A 33 1.23 5.20 1.48
N LEU A 34 2.21 4.33 1.77
CA LEU A 34 1.97 3.05 2.45
C LEU A 34 1.44 3.25 3.87
N THR A 35 2.03 4.18 4.62
CA THR A 35 1.61 4.48 6.00
C THR A 35 0.30 5.26 6.05
N GLY A 36 0.07 6.19 5.13
CA GLY A 36 -1.18 6.95 5.05
C GLY A 36 -2.37 6.10 4.65
N CYS A 37 -2.24 5.29 3.59
CA CYS A 37 -3.32 4.38 3.15
C CYS A 37 -3.71 3.39 4.23
N ARG A 38 -2.75 2.94 5.06
CA ARG A 38 -3.05 2.04 6.18
C ARG A 38 -4.08 2.62 7.15
N GLU A 39 -3.95 3.90 7.52
CA GLU A 39 -4.90 4.54 8.44
C GLU A 39 -6.27 4.72 7.77
N LEU A 40 -6.32 5.07 6.49
CA LEU A 40 -7.57 5.18 5.72
C LEU A 40 -8.35 3.85 5.69
N PHE A 41 -7.67 2.72 5.51
CA PHE A 41 -8.29 1.39 5.60
C PHE A 41 -8.73 1.04 7.02
N ARG A 42 -7.98 1.47 8.04
CA ARG A 42 -8.29 1.18 9.45
C ARG A 42 -9.51 1.96 9.93
N ASP A 43 -9.66 3.20 9.49
CA ASP A 43 -10.76 4.09 9.85
C ASP A 43 -12.02 3.85 9.00
N GLY A 44 -11.96 2.92 8.03
CA GLY A 44 -13.08 2.59 7.16
C GLY A 44 -13.36 3.63 6.05
N TYR A 45 -12.47 4.61 5.86
CA TYR A 45 -12.55 5.55 4.74
C TYR A 45 -12.30 4.89 3.37
N THR A 46 -11.67 3.71 3.35
CA THR A 46 -11.39 2.94 2.14
C THR A 46 -11.60 1.45 2.41
N ASP A 47 -12.10 0.72 1.43
CA ASP A 47 -12.32 -0.73 1.52
C ASP A 47 -11.95 -1.43 0.19
N VAL A 48 -11.70 -2.74 0.25
CA VAL A 48 -11.46 -3.60 -0.91
C VAL A 48 -12.61 -4.59 -1.04
N CYS A 49 -13.43 -4.41 -2.07
CA CYS A 49 -14.59 -5.26 -2.32
C CYS A 49 -14.29 -6.35 -3.35
N GLN A 50 -14.60 -7.59 -3.02
CA GLN A 50 -14.57 -8.71 -3.96
C GLN A 50 -15.98 -9.02 -4.43
N PHE A 51 -16.23 -8.84 -5.72
CA PHE A 51 -17.53 -9.14 -6.34
C PHE A 51 -17.39 -10.34 -7.27
N THR A 52 -18.36 -11.26 -7.16
CA THR A 52 -18.60 -12.29 -8.18
C THR A 52 -19.78 -11.85 -9.02
N MET A 53 -19.58 -11.77 -10.34
CA MET A 53 -20.62 -11.34 -11.28
C MET A 53 -20.94 -12.47 -12.25
N GLU A 54 -22.22 -12.80 -12.38
CA GLU A 54 -22.71 -13.80 -13.33
C GLU A 54 -23.48 -13.14 -14.48
N LYS A 55 -23.33 -13.68 -15.68
CA LYS A 55 -24.09 -13.24 -16.84
C LYS A 55 -25.54 -13.71 -16.69
N LYS A 56 -26.50 -12.83 -16.99
CA LYS A 56 -27.92 -13.17 -17.03
C LYS A 56 -28.16 -14.35 -18.01
N ALA A 57 -28.87 -15.38 -17.56
CA ALA A 57 -29.31 -16.48 -18.41
C ALA A 57 -30.25 -15.98 -19.51
N ALA A 58 -30.17 -16.62 -20.69
CA ALA A 58 -31.01 -16.31 -21.85
C ALA A 58 -32.46 -16.72 -21.61
#